data_AF-A0A955WJI2-F1
#
_entry.id   AF-A0A955WJI2-F1
#
_cell.length_a   1.000
_cell.length_b   1.000
_cell.length_c   1.000
_cell.angle_alpha   90.00
_cell.angle_beta   90.00
_cell.angle_gamma   90.00
#
_symmetry.space_group_name_H-M   'P 1'
#
loop_
_entity.id
_entity.type
_entity.pdbx_description
1 polymer ?
#
loop_
_entity_poly.entity_id
_entity_poly.type
_entity_poly.pdbx_seq_one_letter_code
_entity_poly.pdbx_strand_id
1 'polypeptide(L)'
;RDTSTETSRQDEQNAQLNNFLGLIRKLEADHPDFNGSAAISTVYEGTFKGSGKTSRSDRLQATVPAMVRQVLPNGDLFIEGHRVVLVNKEEHHFYISGVIRPEDIDGRGEVLSSRMADAQIEFTGRGELTSASSKGWLSRVLDVIWPF
;
A
#
# COMPACT_ATOMS: atom_id res chain seq x y z
N ARG A 1 7.28 -20.84 3.55
CA ARG A 1 8.30 -21.47 2.68
C ARG A 1 8.46 -20.49 1.52
N ASP A 2 9.15 -19.38 1.78
CA ASP A 2 9.09 -18.15 0.98
C ASP A 2 10.52 -17.66 0.75
N THR A 3 11.24 -18.29 -0.18
CA THR A 3 12.64 -17.95 -0.44
C THR A 3 13.01 -18.21 -1.91
N SER A 4 12.30 -17.57 -2.83
CA SER A 4 12.69 -17.53 -4.26
C SER A 4 12.22 -16.29 -5.02
N THR A 5 11.26 -15.52 -4.49
CA THR A 5 10.75 -14.31 -5.17
C THR A 5 11.59 -13.05 -4.91
N GLU A 6 12.38 -13.01 -3.83
CA GLU A 6 13.28 -11.87 -3.55
C GLU A 6 14.59 -11.96 -4.33
N THR A 7 15.16 -13.17 -4.46
CA THR A 7 16.38 -13.44 -5.24
C THR A 7 16.17 -13.15 -6.73
N SER A 8 15.07 -13.62 -7.32
CA SER A 8 14.79 -13.38 -8.75
C SER A 8 14.65 -11.89 -9.10
N ARG A 9 14.03 -11.09 -8.24
CA ARG A 9 13.94 -9.63 -8.44
C ARG A 9 15.27 -8.91 -8.27
N GLN A 10 16.15 -9.38 -7.38
CA GLN A 10 17.50 -8.84 -7.23
C GLN A 10 18.38 -9.19 -8.43
N ASP A 11 18.24 -10.41 -8.97
CA ASP A 11 18.99 -10.87 -10.14
C ASP A 11 18.55 -10.14 -11.42
N GLU A 12 17.25 -9.91 -11.60
CA GLU A 12 16.71 -9.09 -12.70
C GLU A 12 17.17 -7.63 -12.62
N GLN A 13 17.19 -7.04 -11.41
CA GLN A 13 17.68 -5.67 -11.20
C GLN A 13 19.19 -5.55 -11.46
N ASN A 14 20.00 -6.53 -11.03
CA ASN A 14 21.43 -6.56 -11.32
C ASN A 14 21.73 -6.74 -12.81
N ALA A 15 20.96 -7.58 -13.52
CA ALA A 15 21.09 -7.77 -14.96
C ALA A 15 20.75 -6.48 -15.73
N GLN A 16 19.71 -5.75 -15.32
CA GLN A 16 19.32 -4.47 -15.92
C GLN A 16 20.38 -3.38 -15.67
N LEU A 17 20.96 -3.31 -14.47
CA LEU A 17 22.05 -2.39 -14.15
C LEU A 17 23.30 -2.68 -14.97
N ASN A 18 23.69 -3.95 -15.09
CA ASN A 18 24.87 -4.34 -15.87
C ASN A 18 24.69 -4.00 -17.37
N ASN A 19 23.50 -4.22 -17.91
CA ASN A 19 23.18 -3.84 -19.28
C ASN A 19 23.17 -2.32 -19.47
N PHE A 20 22.61 -1.56 -18.52
CA PHE A 20 22.59 -0.10 -18.55
C PHE A 20 24.01 0.50 -18.45
N LEU A 21 24.84 -0.01 -17.53
CA LEU A 21 26.25 0.39 -17.42
C LEU A 21 27.04 0.07 -18.68
N GLY A 22 26.75 -1.06 -19.34
CA GLY A 22 27.32 -1.40 -20.63
C GLY A 22 26.96 -0.39 -21.73
N LEU A 23 25.71 0.09 -21.75
CA LEU A 23 25.25 1.11 -22.70
C LEU A 23 25.91 2.48 -22.44
N ILE A 24 26.05 2.89 -21.18
CA ILE A 24 26.70 4.16 -20.83
C ILE A 24 28.19 4.15 -21.21
N ARG A 25 28.90 3.05 -20.94
CA ARG A 25 30.31 2.91 -21.35
C ARG A 25 30.48 2.92 -22.87
N LYS A 26 29.53 2.33 -23.61
CA LYS A 26 29.54 2.36 -25.07
C LYS A 26 29.24 3.77 -25.61
N LEU A 27 28.34 4.50 -24.98
CA LEU A 27 27.98 5.86 -25.35
C LEU A 27 29.10 6.87 -25.05
N GLU A 28 29.82 6.69 -23.94
CA GLU A 28 31.00 7.48 -23.57
C GLU A 28 32.17 7.25 -24.53
N ALA A 29 32.28 6.06 -25.12
CA ALA A 29 33.29 5.76 -26.14
C ALA A 29 32.99 6.44 -27.48
N ASP A 30 31.71 6.58 -27.85
CA ASP A 30 31.28 7.20 -29.11
C ASP A 30 31.14 8.73 -29.01
N HIS A 31 30.96 9.28 -27.80
CA HIS A 31 30.84 10.72 -27.54
C HIS A 31 31.68 11.14 -26.32
N PRO A 32 32.93 11.65 -26.53
CA PRO A 32 33.82 12.05 -25.43
C PRO A 32 33.32 13.28 -24.65
N ASP A 33 32.33 13.99 -25.19
CA ASP A 33 31.67 15.14 -24.54
C ASP A 33 30.62 14.69 -23.50
N PHE A 34 30.25 13.40 -23.50
CA PHE A 34 29.28 12.82 -22.59
C PHE A 34 29.94 12.34 -21.30
N ASN A 35 29.57 12.93 -20.17
CA ASN A 35 30.10 12.53 -18.86
C ASN A 35 29.37 11.28 -18.33
N GLY A 36 29.79 10.10 -18.80
CA GLY A 36 29.27 8.81 -18.36
C GLY A 36 29.39 8.60 -16.85
N SER A 37 30.43 9.16 -16.21
CA SER A 37 30.64 9.03 -14.77
C SER A 37 29.56 9.72 -13.91
N ALA A 38 29.03 10.87 -14.37
CA ALA A 38 27.94 11.58 -13.71
C ALA A 38 26.57 10.89 -13.90
N ALA A 39 26.35 10.26 -15.06
CA ALA A 39 25.16 9.46 -15.31
C ALA A 39 25.15 8.18 -14.44
N ILE A 40 26.31 7.54 -14.29
CA ILE A 40 26.49 6.36 -13.44
C ILE A 40 26.23 6.71 -11.97
N SER A 41 26.84 7.78 -11.43
CA SER A 41 26.65 8.16 -10.02
C SER A 41 25.19 8.49 -9.68
N THR A 42 24.50 9.21 -10.56
CA THR A 42 23.08 9.58 -10.39
C THR A 42 22.17 8.35 -10.37
N VAL A 43 22.43 7.35 -11.23
CA VAL A 43 21.66 6.11 -11.27
C VAL A 43 21.94 5.21 -10.07
N TYR A 44 23.20 5.14 -9.61
CA TYR A 44 23.56 4.42 -8.40
C TYR A 44 22.89 5.03 -7.15
N GLU A 45 22.93 6.35 -6.97
CA GLU A 45 22.24 7.01 -5.86
C GLU A 45 20.72 6.83 -5.91
N GLY A 46 20.13 6.92 -7.10
CA GLY A 46 18.68 6.75 -7.30
C GLY A 46 18.19 5.32 -7.06
N THR A 47 18.98 4.32 -7.47
CA THR A 47 18.64 2.89 -7.28
C THR A 47 18.83 2.47 -5.83
N PHE A 48 19.89 2.96 -5.16
CA PHE A 48 20.13 2.67 -3.74
C PHE A 48 19.11 3.37 -2.82
N LYS A 49 18.65 4.59 -3.16
CA LYS A 49 17.49 5.21 -2.51
C LYS A 49 16.15 4.53 -2.88
N GLY A 50 16.08 3.88 -4.04
CA GLY A 50 14.87 3.23 -4.57
C GLY A 50 14.64 1.79 -4.11
N SER A 51 15.65 1.11 -3.53
CA SER A 51 15.51 -0.25 -2.98
C SER A 51 14.82 -0.31 -1.61
N GLY A 52 14.30 0.83 -1.14
CA GLY A 52 13.47 0.94 0.05
C GLY A 52 12.27 0.01 -0.05
N LYS A 53 12.39 -1.17 0.58
CA LYS A 53 11.36 -2.20 0.71
C LYS A 53 10.18 -1.56 1.45
N THR A 54 9.24 -0.96 0.71
CA THR A 54 8.04 -0.34 1.28
C THR A 54 7.09 -1.44 1.74
N SER A 55 7.34 -1.97 2.92
CA SER A 55 6.40 -2.85 3.61
C SER A 55 5.45 -1.98 4.42
N ARG A 56 4.43 -1.44 3.76
CA ARG A 56 3.37 -0.68 4.42
C ARG A 56 2.41 -1.67 5.09
N SER A 57 2.68 -1.99 6.34
CA SER A 57 1.79 -2.81 7.17
C SER A 57 0.84 -1.87 7.93
N ASP A 58 -0.26 -1.47 7.29
CA ASP A 58 -1.28 -0.65 7.94
C ASP A 58 -2.12 -1.55 8.86
N ARG A 59 -2.00 -1.34 10.17
CA ARG A 59 -2.86 -1.95 11.19
C ARG A 59 -3.98 -0.99 11.52
N LEU A 60 -5.22 -1.39 11.23
CA LEU A 60 -6.42 -0.63 11.56
C LEU A 60 -7.16 -1.30 12.72
N GLN A 61 -7.37 -0.56 13.81
CA GLN A 61 -8.21 -0.96 14.93
C GLN A 61 -9.29 0.11 15.11
N ALA A 62 -10.55 -0.28 14.98
CA ALA A 62 -11.67 0.63 15.11
C ALA A 62 -12.84 -0.07 15.81
N THR A 63 -13.52 0.67 16.69
CA THR A 63 -14.76 0.26 17.32
C THR A 63 -15.92 0.93 16.59
N VAL A 64 -16.82 0.11 16.03
CA VAL A 64 -17.96 0.58 15.25
C VAL A 64 -19.23 0.23 16.02
N PRO A 65 -20.11 1.22 16.30
CA PRO A 65 -21.41 0.94 16.90
C PRO A 65 -22.28 0.17 15.90
N ALA A 66 -22.96 -0.87 16.38
CA ALA A 66 -23.90 -1.66 15.60
C ALA A 66 -25.24 -1.78 16.31
N MET A 67 -26.29 -2.01 15.54
CA MET A 67 -27.65 -2.25 16.04
C MET A 67 -28.14 -3.62 15.58
N VAL A 68 -28.95 -4.26 16.41
CA VAL A 68 -29.64 -5.50 16.04
C VAL A 68 -30.72 -5.17 15.03
N ARG A 69 -30.56 -5.67 13.80
CA ARG A 69 -31.52 -5.49 12.71
C ARG A 69 -32.61 -6.54 12.72
N GLN A 70 -32.24 -7.78 13.05
CA GLN A 70 -33.16 -8.92 13.07
C GLN A 70 -32.69 -9.97 14.07
N VAL A 71 -33.64 -10.67 14.68
CA VAL A 71 -33.40 -11.92 15.41
C VAL A 71 -33.71 -13.08 14.47
N LEU A 72 -32.75 -13.98 14.29
CA LEU A 72 -32.87 -15.16 13.44
C LEU A 72 -33.68 -16.26 14.16
N PRO A 73 -34.27 -17.21 13.41
CA PRO A 73 -35.12 -18.27 14.00
C PRO A 73 -34.40 -19.17 15.01
N ASN A 74 -33.07 -19.25 14.94
CA ASN A 74 -32.22 -20.00 15.87
C ASN A 74 -31.84 -19.21 17.14
N GLY A 75 -32.24 -17.94 17.24
CA GLY A 75 -31.92 -17.06 18.37
C GLY A 75 -30.68 -16.18 18.15
N ASP A 76 -29.98 -16.32 17.03
CA ASP A 76 -28.86 -15.46 16.68
C ASP A 76 -29.33 -14.07 16.27
N LEU A 77 -28.44 -13.09 16.35
CA LEU A 77 -28.74 -11.69 16.08
C LEU A 77 -28.01 -11.26 14.81
N PHE A 78 -28.77 -10.83 13.82
CA PHE A 78 -28.20 -10.11 12.68
C PHE A 78 -28.01 -8.65 13.08
N ILE A 79 -26.77 -8.19 13.00
CA ILE A 79 -26.36 -6.83 13.37
C ILE A 79 -25.86 -6.05 12.15
N GLU A 80 -26.13 -4.75 12.17
CA GLU A 80 -25.66 -3.82 11.16
C GLU A 80 -25.23 -2.51 11.84
N GLY A 81 -24.10 -1.96 11.43
CA GLY A 81 -23.52 -0.75 11.99
C GLY A 81 -22.88 0.10 10.90
N HIS A 82 -23.07 1.41 11.00
CA HIS A 82 -22.44 2.38 10.13
C HIS A 82 -21.87 3.54 10.96
N ARG A 83 -20.62 3.91 10.70
CA ARG A 83 -19.95 5.03 11.35
C ARG A 83 -19.20 5.84 10.31
N VAL A 84 -19.44 7.14 10.29
CA VAL A 84 -18.66 8.10 9.50
C VAL A 84 -17.77 8.89 10.43
N VAL A 85 -16.49 8.99 10.10
CA VAL A 85 -15.51 9.78 10.85
C VAL A 85 -14.78 10.68 9.88
N LEU A 86 -14.71 11.97 10.19
CA LEU A 86 -13.91 12.94 9.46
C LEU A 86 -12.55 13.09 10.16
N VAL A 87 -11.47 12.67 9.50
CA VAL A 87 -10.10 12.81 10.02
C VAL A 87 -9.29 13.58 8.99
N ASN A 88 -8.61 14.67 9.38
CA ASN A 88 -7.76 15.44 8.48
C ASN A 88 -8.44 15.89 7.16
N LYS A 89 -9.73 16.25 7.22
CA LYS A 89 -10.58 16.60 6.05
C LYS A 89 -10.84 15.43 5.09
N GLU A 90 -10.55 14.21 5.50
CA GLU A 90 -10.89 12.98 4.80
C GLU A 90 -12.09 12.30 5.49
N GLU A 91 -13.11 11.94 4.70
CA GLU A 91 -14.26 11.18 5.19
C GLU A 91 -13.93 9.68 5.15
N HIS A 92 -14.00 9.06 6.34
CA HIS A 92 -13.87 7.63 6.52
C HIS A 92 -15.23 7.02 6.83
N HIS A 93 -15.67 6.11 5.97
CA HIS A 93 -16.88 5.32 6.15
C HIS A 93 -16.50 3.94 6.66
N PHE A 94 -17.11 3.54 7.77
CA PHE A 94 -17.02 2.20 8.31
C PHE A 94 -18.42 1.58 8.24
N TYR A 95 -18.51 0.44 7.59
CA TYR A 95 -19.72 -0.38 7.55
C TYR A 95 -19.40 -1.77 8.08
N ILE A 96 -20.26 -2.28 8.95
CA ILE A 96 -20.14 -3.61 9.54
C ILE A 96 -21.50 -4.30 9.52
N SER A 97 -21.53 -5.54 9.07
CA SER A 97 -22.71 -6.40 9.19
C SER A 97 -22.30 -7.83 9.44
N GLY A 98 -23.17 -8.60 10.08
CA GLY A 98 -22.92 -10.01 10.34
C GLY A 98 -23.92 -10.60 11.32
N VAL A 99 -23.70 -11.87 11.64
CA VAL A 99 -24.51 -12.60 12.61
C VAL A 99 -23.69 -12.85 13.86
N ILE A 100 -24.25 -12.54 15.03
CA ILE A 100 -23.63 -12.79 16.32
C ILE A 100 -24.54 -13.65 17.17
N ARG A 101 -23.95 -14.45 18.05
CA ARG A 101 -24.70 -15.20 19.04
C ARG A 101 -24.83 -14.35 20.31
N PRO A 102 -25.97 -14.36 21.02
CA PRO A 102 -26.14 -13.56 22.23
C PRO A 102 -25.08 -13.82 23.30
N GLU A 103 -24.52 -15.03 23.39
CA GLU A 103 -23.46 -15.39 24.33
C GLU A 103 -22.08 -14.79 24.02
N ASP A 104 -21.86 -14.30 22.79
CA ASP A 104 -20.60 -13.67 22.38
C ASP A 104 -20.55 -12.18 22.78
N ILE A 105 -21.67 -11.63 23.28
CA ILE A 105 -21.77 -10.25 23.80
C ILE A 105 -21.18 -10.20 25.20
N ASP A 106 -20.16 -9.36 25.40
CA ASP A 106 -19.55 -9.19 26.71
C ASP A 106 -20.46 -8.41 27.69
N GLY A 107 -20.07 -8.34 28.96
CA GLY A 107 -20.81 -7.59 29.99
C GLY A 107 -20.88 -6.07 29.78
N ARG A 108 -20.21 -5.55 28.74
CA ARG A 108 -20.21 -4.14 28.33
C ARG A 108 -20.98 -3.92 27.02
N GLY A 109 -21.51 -4.97 26.40
CA GLY A 109 -22.22 -4.89 25.12
C GLY A 109 -21.29 -4.87 23.90
N GLU A 110 -20.05 -5.33 24.03
CA GLU A 110 -19.05 -5.39 22.95
C GLU A 110 -18.90 -6.82 22.41
N VAL A 111 -18.63 -6.92 21.10
CA VAL A 111 -18.37 -8.18 20.40
C VAL A 111 -17.12 -8.01 19.54
N LEU A 112 -16.20 -8.96 19.64
CA LEU A 112 -15.03 -9.02 18.76
C LEU A 112 -15.45 -9.43 17.35
N SER A 113 -14.95 -8.73 16.33
CA SER A 113 -15.21 -9.04 14.92
C SER A 113 -14.85 -10.48 14.54
N SER A 114 -13.88 -11.09 15.22
CA SER A 114 -13.49 -12.50 15.04
C SER A 114 -14.51 -13.51 15.55
N ARG A 115 -15.48 -13.09 16.36
CA ARG A 115 -16.58 -13.92 16.89
C ARG A 115 -17.88 -13.75 16.11
N MET A 116 -17.89 -12.94 15.06
CA MET A 116 -19.06 -12.76 14.21
C MET A 116 -19.03 -13.76 13.04
N ALA A 117 -20.17 -14.41 12.79
CA ALA A 117 -20.38 -15.21 11.60
C ALA A 117 -20.73 -14.30 10.40
N ASP A 118 -20.24 -14.66 9.21
CA ASP A 118 -20.43 -13.91 7.95
C ASP A 118 -20.20 -12.39 8.09
N ALA A 119 -19.12 -12.04 8.80
CA ALA A 119 -18.72 -10.66 9.03
C ALA A 119 -18.34 -9.96 7.72
N GLN A 120 -19.14 -9.00 7.29
CA GLN A 120 -18.80 -8.07 6.22
C GLN A 120 -18.35 -6.76 6.84
N ILE A 121 -17.10 -6.37 6.58
CA ILE A 121 -16.50 -5.15 7.08
C ILE A 121 -15.98 -4.37 5.88
N GLU A 122 -16.54 -3.20 5.66
CA GLU A 122 -16.12 -2.28 4.60
C GLU A 122 -15.55 -1.02 5.22
N PHE A 123 -14.38 -0.63 4.72
CA PHE A 123 -13.69 0.59 5.09
C PHE A 123 -13.38 1.38 3.82
N THR A 124 -13.98 2.56 3.71
CA THR A 124 -13.79 3.46 2.56
C THR A 124 -13.30 4.81 3.05
N GLY A 125 -12.04 5.15 2.75
CA GLY A 125 -11.50 6.49 2.92
C GLY A 125 -11.54 7.23 1.59
N ARG A 126 -12.24 8.37 1.53
CA ARG A 126 -12.25 9.25 0.34
C ARG A 126 -11.34 10.44 0.58
N GLY A 127 -10.04 10.31 0.26
CA GLY A 127 -9.02 11.35 0.46
C GLY A 127 -8.23 11.72 -0.81
N GLU A 128 -7.83 12.99 -0.91
CA GLU A 128 -7.12 13.58 -2.06
C GLU A 128 -5.60 13.22 -2.15
N LEU A 129 -5.09 12.32 -1.30
CA LEU A 129 -3.64 12.06 -1.20
C LEU A 129 -3.12 10.94 -2.11
N THR A 130 -3.98 10.28 -2.89
CA THR A 130 -3.56 9.22 -3.83
C THR A 130 -2.98 9.77 -5.15
N SER A 131 -2.91 11.08 -5.35
CA SER A 131 -2.42 11.66 -6.62
C SER A 131 -0.93 11.99 -6.66
N ALA A 132 -0.17 11.83 -5.56
CA ALA A 132 1.24 12.23 -5.50
C ALA A 132 2.25 11.08 -5.62
N SER A 133 1.80 9.82 -5.56
CA SER A 133 2.72 8.67 -5.52
C SER A 133 3.18 8.17 -6.91
N SER A 134 2.74 8.78 -8.00
CA SER A 134 3.11 8.37 -9.36
C SER A 134 3.69 9.51 -10.20
N LYS A 135 4.71 10.19 -9.69
CA LYS A 135 5.80 10.69 -10.53
C LYS A 135 7.04 10.64 -9.68
N GLY A 136 7.74 9.50 -9.76
CA GLY A 136 9.05 9.33 -9.16
C GLY A 136 9.86 10.57 -9.45
N TRP A 137 10.44 11.16 -8.41
CA TRP A 137 11.34 12.30 -8.48
C TRP A 137 12.36 12.16 -9.64
N LEU A 138 12.74 10.92 -9.96
CA LEU A 138 13.58 10.53 -11.08
C LEU A 138 13.07 11.00 -12.46
N SER A 139 11.77 10.96 -12.73
CA SER A 139 11.19 11.49 -13.99
C SER A 139 11.36 13.00 -14.13
N ARG A 140 11.26 13.76 -13.02
CA ARG A 140 11.54 15.21 -13.03
C ARG A 140 13.02 15.51 -13.19
N VAL A 141 13.89 14.67 -12.63
CA VAL A 141 15.34 14.86 -12.76
C VAL A 141 15.81 14.55 -14.17
N LEU A 142 15.27 13.50 -14.82
CA LEU A 142 15.57 13.19 -16.22
C LEU A 142 15.10 14.29 -17.19
N ASP A 143 13.89 14.82 -17.00
CA ASP A 143 13.36 15.94 -17.81
C ASP A 143 14.21 17.22 -17.70
N VAL A 144 14.84 17.45 -16.54
CA VAL A 144 15.71 18.63 -16.32
C VAL A 144 17.11 18.43 -16.89
N ILE A 145 17.64 17.20 -16.89
CA ILE A 145 18.98 16.90 -17.40
C ILE A 145 19.00 16.77 -18.93
N TRP A 146 17.88 16.44 -19.57
CA TRP A 146 17.81 16.26 -21.03
C TRP A 146 16.65 17.03 -21.71
N PRO A 147 16.78 18.35 -21.91
CA PRO A 147 15.74 19.14 -22.56
C PRO A 147 15.82 19.18 -24.11
N PHE A 148 16.42 18.19 -24.79
CA PHE A 148 16.53 18.14 -26.26
C PHE A 148 16.76 16.73 -26.82
#